data_AF-A0A0Q7T9T4-F1
#
_entry.id   AF-A0A0Q7T9T4-F1
#
_cell.length_a   1.000
_cell.length_b   1.000
_cell.length_c   1.000
_cell.angle_alpha   90.00
_cell.angle_beta   90.00
_cell.angle_gamma   90.00
#
_symmetry.space_group_name_H-M   'P 1'
#
loop_
_entity.id
_entity.type
_entity.pdbx_description
1 polymer ?
#
loop_
_entity_poly.entity_id
_entity_poly.type
_entity_poly.pdbx_seq_one_letter_code
_entity_poly.pdbx_strand_id
1 'polypeptide(L)'
;MPADIFTGAHVRVIRKALAGLFILNEPRWREAAKGDPAAAIGIALRVARRRGTAAPVIDLVMSAVLLAALSGDPAATLTLTTMIKRKGARAERNALITSWLGTPSVIEDSGAAANKRNHNQLGSDATAGA
;
A
#
# COMPACT_ATOMS: atom_id res chain seq x y z
N MET A 1 8.31 1.71 -4.41
CA MET A 1 7.83 0.34 -4.66
C MET A 1 6.54 0.40 -5.46
N PRO A 2 6.42 -0.38 -6.57
CA PRO A 2 5.17 -0.54 -7.32
C PRO A 2 4.03 -1.05 -6.43
N ALA A 3 2.78 -0.87 -6.83
CA ALA A 3 1.60 -1.24 -6.03
C ALA A 3 1.37 -2.76 -5.98
N ASP A 4 1.64 -3.46 -7.07
CA ASP A 4 1.39 -4.89 -7.30
C ASP A 4 2.28 -5.83 -6.48
N ILE A 5 3.41 -5.35 -5.96
CA ILE A 5 4.28 -6.15 -5.09
C ILE A 5 3.72 -6.31 -3.67
N PHE A 6 2.73 -5.50 -3.28
CA PHE A 6 2.13 -5.56 -1.95
C PHE A 6 1.09 -6.68 -1.90
N THR A 7 1.27 -7.59 -0.94
CA THR A 7 0.36 -8.71 -0.69
C THR A 7 -0.38 -8.49 0.62
N GLY A 8 -1.42 -9.29 0.89
CA GLY A 8 -2.10 -9.28 2.18
C GLY A 8 -1.14 -9.52 3.37
N ALA A 9 -0.08 -10.32 3.18
CA ALA A 9 0.95 -10.53 4.20
C ALA A 9 1.74 -9.24 4.51
N HIS A 10 2.14 -8.49 3.48
CA HIS A 10 2.79 -7.18 3.65
C HIS A 10 1.87 -6.21 4.41
N VAL A 11 0.58 -6.14 4.02
CA VAL A 11 -0.44 -5.31 4.69
C VAL A 11 -0.56 -5.64 6.17
N ARG A 12 -0.61 -6.94 6.53
CA ARG A 12 -0.69 -7.38 7.94
C ARG A 12 0.54 -6.98 8.75
N VAL A 13 1.74 -7.16 8.19
CA VAL A 13 3.00 -6.80 8.87
C VAL A 13 3.05 -5.29 9.12
N ILE A 14 2.73 -4.47 8.12
CA ILE A 14 2.73 -3.01 8.25
C ILE A 14 1.68 -2.59 9.30
N ARG A 15 0.46 -3.13 9.25
CA ARG A 15 -0.59 -2.81 10.22
C ARG A 15 -0.18 -3.14 11.65
N LYS A 16 0.46 -4.30 11.86
CA LYS A 16 0.99 -4.70 13.17
C LYS A 16 2.09 -3.75 13.65
N ALA A 17 2.99 -3.33 12.77
CA ALA A 17 4.05 -2.38 13.11
C ALA A 17 3.48 -1.01 13.51
N LEU A 18 2.51 -0.49 12.75
CA LEU A 18 1.88 0.81 13.03
C LEU A 18 1.14 0.82 14.38
N ALA A 19 0.49 -0.27 14.74
CA ALA A 19 -0.28 -0.37 15.99
C ALA A 19 0.59 -0.22 17.26
N GLY A 20 1.89 -0.52 17.18
CA GLY A 20 2.81 -0.45 18.31
C GLY A 20 3.58 0.88 18.42
N LEU A 21 3.43 1.79 17.46
CA LEU A 21 4.23 3.00 17.37
C LEU A 21 3.40 4.25 17.70
N PHE A 22 4.07 5.27 18.23
CA PHE A 22 3.47 6.56 18.56
C PHE A 22 4.33 7.71 18.01
N ILE A 23 3.67 8.74 17.50
CA ILE A 23 4.30 10.02 17.16
C ILE A 23 3.97 11.01 18.27
N LEU A 24 5.00 11.50 18.97
CA LEU A 24 4.83 12.50 20.03
C LEU A 24 4.19 13.77 19.45
N ASN A 25 3.21 14.32 20.16
CA ASN A 25 2.47 15.53 19.78
C ASN A 25 1.71 15.45 18.44
N GLU A 26 1.35 14.26 17.97
CA GLU A 26 0.46 14.09 16.82
C GLU A 26 -0.89 13.48 17.27
N PRO A 27 -1.90 14.31 17.56
CA PRO A 27 -3.15 13.86 18.18
C PRO A 27 -3.96 12.91 17.30
N ARG A 28 -3.80 12.99 15.97
CA ARG A 28 -4.52 12.12 15.02
C ARG A 28 -3.78 10.84 14.66
N TRP A 29 -2.62 10.59 15.28
CA TRP A 29 -1.79 9.45 14.94
C TRP A 29 -2.50 8.12 15.20
N ARG A 30 -3.25 8.02 16.30
CA ARG A 30 -3.92 6.77 16.68
C ARG A 30 -4.96 6.36 15.65
N GLU A 31 -5.71 7.31 15.11
CA GLU A 31 -6.70 7.10 14.06
C GLU A 31 -6.02 6.68 12.75
N ALA A 32 -4.95 7.38 12.37
CA ALA A 32 -4.15 7.02 11.19
C ALA A 32 -3.56 5.61 11.29
N ALA A 33 -2.99 5.24 12.45
CA ALA A 33 -2.42 3.92 12.72
C ALA A 33 -3.49 2.80 12.71
N LYS A 34 -4.74 3.12 13.05
CA LYS A 34 -5.88 2.20 12.93
C LYS A 34 -6.42 2.09 11.50
N GLY A 35 -5.99 2.97 10.59
CA GLY A 35 -6.32 2.93 9.18
C GLY A 35 -7.34 3.98 8.72
N ASP A 36 -7.57 5.06 9.48
CA ASP A 36 -8.35 6.22 9.00
C ASP A 36 -7.57 6.94 7.88
N PRO A 37 -8.06 6.93 6.62
CA PRO A 37 -7.38 7.58 5.50
C PRO A 37 -7.26 9.10 5.69
N ALA A 38 -8.29 9.76 6.20
CA ALA A 38 -8.31 11.21 6.37
C ALA A 38 -7.31 11.66 7.44
N ALA A 39 -7.18 10.90 8.54
CA ALA A 39 -6.14 11.13 9.53
C ALA A 39 -4.75 10.95 8.93
N ALA A 40 -4.49 9.83 8.24
CA ALA A 40 -3.19 9.54 7.64
C ALA A 40 -2.76 10.61 6.61
N ILE A 41 -3.66 10.97 5.69
CA ILE A 41 -3.43 12.01 4.68
C ILE A 41 -3.18 13.37 5.35
N GLY A 42 -4.00 13.74 6.34
CA GLY A 42 -3.86 15.01 7.05
C GLY A 42 -2.51 15.16 7.73
N ILE A 43 -2.01 14.09 8.37
CA ILE A 43 -0.68 14.07 8.98
C ILE A 43 0.40 14.15 7.90
N ALA A 44 0.28 13.38 6.82
CA ALA A 44 1.25 13.37 5.72
C ALA A 44 1.42 14.76 5.09
N LEU A 45 0.32 15.49 4.86
CA LEU A 45 0.38 16.85 4.34
C LEU A 45 1.03 17.84 5.32
N ARG A 46 0.79 17.70 6.64
CA ARG A 46 1.48 18.50 7.67
C ARG A 46 2.98 18.23 7.69
N VAL A 47 3.37 16.96 7.70
CA VAL A 47 4.77 16.51 7.67
C VAL A 47 5.47 17.00 6.40
N ALA A 48 4.82 16.90 5.25
CA ALA A 48 5.36 17.33 3.97
C ALA A 48 5.58 18.85 3.85
N ARG A 49 4.92 19.66 4.70
CA ARG A 49 5.10 21.12 4.79
C ARG A 49 6.16 21.52 5.82
N ARG A 50 6.41 20.69 6.83
CA ARG A 50 7.37 20.98 7.91
C ARG A 50 8.79 20.62 7.48
N ARG A 51 9.67 21.62 7.42
CA ARG A 51 11.11 21.41 7.24
C ARG A 51 11.69 20.68 8.46
N GLY A 52 12.69 19.82 8.23
CA GLY A 52 13.41 19.13 9.30
C GLY A 52 12.63 18.00 9.99
N THR A 53 11.49 17.57 9.44
CA THR A 53 10.80 16.38 9.97
C THR A 53 11.73 15.17 9.86
N ALA A 54 11.92 14.46 10.96
CA ALA A 54 12.82 13.31 11.01
C ALA A 54 12.37 12.20 10.04
N ALA A 55 13.32 11.59 9.34
CA ALA A 55 13.03 10.54 8.35
C ALA A 55 12.15 9.40 8.92
N PRO A 56 12.36 8.88 10.14
CA PRO A 56 11.49 7.84 10.70
C PRO A 56 10.03 8.26 10.85
N VAL A 57 9.77 9.55 11.13
CA VAL A 57 8.39 10.08 11.22
C VAL A 57 7.75 10.12 9.84
N ILE A 58 8.50 10.54 8.82
CA ILE A 58 8.02 10.53 7.44
C ILE A 58 7.70 9.11 7.00
N ASP A 59 8.59 8.15 7.23
CA ASP A 59 8.41 6.75 6.83
C ASP A 59 7.20 6.12 7.54
N LEU A 60 7.02 6.42 8.82
CA LEU A 60 5.90 5.94 9.62
C LEU A 60 4.56 6.49 9.10
N VAL A 61 4.48 7.80 8.83
CA VAL A 61 3.28 8.44 8.28
C VAL A 61 2.98 7.97 6.87
N MET A 62 4.00 7.84 6.02
CA MET A 62 3.82 7.34 4.66
C MET A 62 3.40 5.86 4.63
N SER A 63 3.77 5.06 5.63
CA SER A 63 3.28 3.69 5.79
C SER A 63 1.78 3.63 6.10
N ALA A 64 1.24 4.59 6.87
CA ALA A 64 -0.20 4.70 7.09
C ALA A 64 -0.95 5.11 5.81
N VAL A 65 -0.41 6.08 5.05
CA VAL A 65 -0.97 6.47 3.75
C VAL A 65 -0.91 5.32 2.74
N LEU A 66 0.18 4.56 2.73
CA LEU A 66 0.33 3.36 1.92
C LEU A 66 -0.78 2.35 2.21
N LEU A 67 -1.08 2.05 3.47
CA LEU A 67 -2.19 1.15 3.82
C LEU A 67 -3.55 1.66 3.34
N ALA A 68 -3.79 2.97 3.44
CA ALA A 68 -5.02 3.57 2.94
C ALA A 68 -5.13 3.46 1.40
N ALA A 69 -4.02 3.71 0.68
CA ALA A 69 -3.97 3.55 -0.77
C ALA A 69 -4.18 2.08 -1.20
N LEU A 70 -3.56 1.14 -0.50
CA LEU A 70 -3.74 -0.30 -0.74
C LEU A 70 -5.16 -0.79 -0.42
N SER A 71 -5.85 -0.10 0.50
CA SER A 71 -7.27 -0.34 0.80
C SER A 71 -8.21 0.34 -0.21
N GLY A 72 -7.67 1.08 -1.16
CA GLY A 72 -8.41 1.68 -2.26
C GLY A 72 -8.86 3.12 -2.09
N ASP A 73 -8.33 3.83 -1.09
CA ASP A 73 -8.65 5.25 -0.95
C ASP A 73 -7.97 6.08 -2.07
N PRO A 74 -8.73 6.74 -2.96
CA PRO A 74 -8.15 7.46 -4.09
C PRO A 74 -7.32 8.68 -3.65
N ALA A 75 -7.70 9.34 -2.56
CA ALA A 75 -6.99 10.51 -2.03
C ALA A 75 -5.65 10.10 -1.41
N ALA A 76 -5.59 8.93 -0.77
CA ALA A 76 -4.36 8.34 -0.26
C ALA A 76 -3.42 7.96 -1.41
N THR A 77 -3.93 7.36 -2.48
CA THR A 77 -3.15 7.06 -3.71
C THR A 77 -2.58 8.34 -4.33
N LEU A 78 -3.38 9.40 -4.44
CA LEU A 78 -2.90 10.70 -4.94
C LEU A 78 -1.85 11.33 -4.01
N THR A 79 -2.05 11.21 -2.71
CA THR A 79 -1.09 11.70 -1.69
C THR A 79 0.23 10.96 -1.80
N LEU A 80 0.19 9.63 -1.88
CA LEU A 80 1.37 8.77 -2.01
C LEU A 80 2.16 9.09 -3.28
N THR A 81 1.49 9.17 -4.44
CA THR A 81 2.15 9.52 -5.70
C THR A 81 2.73 10.93 -5.68
N THR A 82 2.05 11.89 -5.05
CA THR A 82 2.57 13.26 -4.86
C THR A 82 3.82 13.27 -3.99
N MET A 83 3.92 12.42 -2.96
CA MET A 83 5.13 12.32 -2.14
C MET A 83 6.26 11.60 -2.86
N ILE A 84 5.98 10.54 -3.61
CA ILE A 84 6.96 9.89 -4.50
C ILE A 84 7.50 10.93 -5.51
N LYS A 85 6.66 11.86 -5.98
CA LYS A 85 7.11 12.90 -6.92
C LYS A 85 8.27 13.75 -6.44
N ARG A 86 8.40 13.89 -5.11
CA ARG A 86 9.41 14.72 -4.44
C ARG A 86 10.74 14.01 -4.21
N LYS A 87 10.86 12.71 -4.53
CA LYS A 87 12.05 11.89 -4.26
C LYS A 87 12.53 11.12 -5.50
N GLY A 88 13.84 10.85 -5.55
CA GLY A 88 14.47 9.94 -6.52
C GLY A 88 14.67 10.50 -7.93
N ALA A 89 15.22 9.66 -8.81
CA ALA A 89 15.42 9.99 -10.22
C ALA A 89 14.09 9.99 -11.00
N ARG A 90 13.98 10.86 -12.02
CA ARG A 90 12.72 11.11 -12.75
C ARG A 90 12.10 9.85 -13.37
N ALA A 91 12.91 8.97 -13.96
CA ALA A 91 12.45 7.77 -14.65
C ALA A 91 11.80 6.77 -13.68
N GLU A 92 12.51 6.43 -12.60
CA GLU A 92 12.03 5.51 -11.56
C GLU A 92 10.72 5.99 -10.93
N ARG A 93 10.65 7.29 -10.62
CA ARG A 93 9.43 7.91 -10.10
C ARG A 93 8.24 7.72 -11.03
N ASN A 94 8.40 7.94 -12.34
CA ASN A 94 7.29 7.90 -13.27
C ASN A 94 6.71 6.48 -13.36
N ALA A 95 7.57 5.45 -13.40
CA ALA A 95 7.15 4.05 -13.38
C ALA A 95 6.36 3.74 -12.10
N LEU A 96 6.83 4.21 -10.94
CA LEU A 96 6.12 4.05 -9.67
C LEU A 96 4.75 4.72 -9.70
N ILE A 97 4.65 5.97 -10.14
CA ILE A 97 3.38 6.70 -10.20
C ILE A 97 2.38 5.99 -11.10
N THR A 98 2.80 5.52 -12.28
CA THR A 98 1.91 4.80 -13.20
C THR A 98 1.35 3.53 -12.55
N SER A 99 2.19 2.75 -11.85
CA SER A 99 1.74 1.57 -11.11
C SER A 99 0.66 1.91 -10.08
N TRP A 100 0.84 2.99 -9.31
CA TRP A 100 -0.12 3.42 -8.30
C TRP A 100 -1.44 3.98 -8.88
N LEU A 101 -1.40 4.64 -10.04
CA LEU A 101 -2.60 5.21 -10.67
C LEU A 101 -3.37 4.19 -11.52
N GLY A 102 -2.74 3.10 -11.96
CA GLY A 102 -3.34 2.09 -12.83
C GLY A 102 -4.01 0.91 -12.09
N THR A 103 -3.96 0.86 -10.76
CA THR A 103 -4.45 -0.31 -9.99
C THR A 103 -5.86 -0.07 -9.45
N PRO A 104 -6.89 -0.85 -9.88
CA PRO A 104 -8.15 -0.94 -9.15
C PRO A 104 -7.96 -1.83 -7.91
N SER A 105 -8.28 -1.27 -6.74
CA SER A 105 -7.93 -1.79 -5.43
C SER A 105 -9.02 -2.70 -4.84
N VAL A 106 -8.77 -4.01 -4.84
CA VAL A 106 -9.08 -4.88 -3.70
C VAL A 106 -7.93 -5.90 -3.61
N ILE A 107 -7.05 -5.74 -2.62
CA ILE A 107 -6.14 -6.83 -2.23
C ILE A 107 -7.00 -7.81 -1.44
N GLU A 108 -7.79 -8.63 -2.16
CA GLU A 108 -8.41 -9.80 -1.54
C GLU A 108 -7.27 -10.71 -1.05
N ASP A 109 -7.47 -11.34 0.11
CA ASP A 109 -6.55 -12.35 0.62
C ASP A 109 -6.45 -13.48 -0.41
N SER A 110 -5.43 -13.41 -1.28
CA SER A 110 -5.09 -14.39 -2.31
C SER A 110 -4.62 -15.74 -1.75
N GLY A 111 -5.19 -16.19 -0.63
CA GLY A 111 -5.06 -17.54 -0.09
C GLY A 111 -6.05 -18.54 -0.69
N ALA A 112 -7.13 -18.10 -1.35
CA ALA A 112 -8.20 -18.99 -1.82
C ALA A 112 -8.19 -19.29 -3.34
N ALA A 113 -7.68 -18.39 -4.18
CA ALA A 113 -7.83 -18.49 -5.63
C ALA A 113 -6.78 -19.41 -6.32
N ALA A 114 -5.66 -19.70 -5.67
CA ALA A 114 -4.60 -20.52 -6.26
C ALA A 114 -4.96 -22.03 -6.32
N ASN A 115 -5.92 -22.49 -5.51
CA ASN A 115 -6.23 -23.93 -5.41
C ASN A 115 -7.24 -24.45 -6.47
N LYS A 116 -7.89 -23.58 -7.25
CA LYS A 116 -8.89 -24.00 -8.25
C LYS A 116 -8.33 -24.24 -9.66
N ARG A 117 -7.12 -23.76 -9.98
CA ARG A 117 -6.51 -23.94 -11.30
C ARG A 117 -5.82 -25.30 -11.48
N ASN A 118 -5.38 -25.94 -10.40
CA ASN A 118 -4.64 -27.21 -10.49
C ASN A 118 -5.53 -28.45 -10.64
N HIS A 119 -6.83 -28.37 -10.34
CA HIS A 119 -7.73 -29.53 -10.47
C HIS A 119 -8.37 -29.66 -11.87
N ASN A 120 -8.38 -28.59 -12.68
CA ASN A 120 -8.99 -28.63 -14.02
C ASN A 120 -8.04 -29.04 -15.15
N GLN A 121 -6.76 -29.30 -14.85
CA GLN A 121 -5.74 -29.63 -15.87
C GLN A 121 -5.29 -31.10 -15.87
N LEU A 122 -5.89 -31.95 -15.03
CA LEU A 122 -5.59 -33.38 -14.96
C LEU A 122 -6.66 -34.28 -15.62
N GLY A 123 -7.63 -33.69 -16.35
CA GLY A 123 -8.77 -34.43 -16.92
C GLY A 123 -8.84 -34.53 -18.45
N SER A 124 -7.93 -33.93 -19.23
CA SER A 124 -8.08 -33.84 -20.69
C SER A 124 -7.23 -34.81 -21.53
N ASP A 125 -6.30 -35.57 -20.93
CA ASP A 125 -5.31 -36.35 -21.72
C ASP A 125 -5.58 -37.87 -21.75
N ALA A 126 -6.82 -38.31 -21.50
CA ALA A 126 -7.15 -39.74 -21.47
C ALA A 126 -8.32 -40.14 -22.37
N THR A 127 -8.33 -39.74 -23.65
CA THR A 127 -9.06 -40.46 -24.71
C THR A 127 -8.53 -40.10 -26.11
N ALA A 128 -7.49 -40.80 -26.58
CA ALA A 128 -7.21 -40.96 -28.02
C ALA A 128 -6.25 -42.15 -28.21
N GLY A 129 -6.81 -43.37 -28.14
CA GLY A 129 -6.13 -44.59 -28.55
C GLY A 129 -7.10 -45.43 -29.38
N ALA A 130 -6.89 -45.45 -30.69
CA ALA A 130 -7.41 -46.43 -31.63
C ALA A 130 -6.23 -46.91 -32.47
#